data_AF-A0A842QLX0-F1
#
_entry.id   AF-A0A842QLX0-F1
#
_cell.length_a   1.000
_cell.length_b   1.000
_cell.length_c   1.000
_cell.angle_alpha   90.00
_cell.angle_beta   90.00
_cell.angle_gamma   90.00
#
_symmetry.space_group_name_H-M   'P 1'
#
loop_
_entity.id
_entity.type
_entity.pdbx_description
1 polymer ?
#
loop_
_entity_poly.entity_id
_entity_poly.type
_entity_poly.pdbx_seq_one_letter_code
_entity_poly.pdbx_strand_id
1 'polypeptide(L)' 'MKTVQIEISDEERAILVSRAKQAGKSLEELLRSLIRSYLSSAKVNPNESFFDLKFEGKKGERGSVNHDTALYGAHD' A
#
# COMPACT_ATOMS: atom_id res chain seq x y z
N MET A 1 6.46 -13.24 5.43
CA MET A 1 5.87 -11.91 5.74
C MET A 1 6.98 -10.98 6.18
N LYS A 2 7.03 -9.74 5.69
CA LYS A 2 8.00 -8.73 6.14
C LYS A 2 7.46 -8.08 7.41
N THR A 3 8.22 -8.12 8.49
CA THR A 3 7.85 -7.46 9.75
C THR A 3 8.31 -6.01 9.69
N VAL A 4 7.41 -5.07 9.95
CA VAL A 4 7.73 -3.64 10.07
C VAL A 4 7.73 -3.30 11.56
N GLN A 5 8.84 -2.78 12.06
CA GLN A 5 8.93 -2.28 13.43
C GLN A 5 8.59 -0.79 13.42
N ILE A 6 7.75 -0.37 14.36
CA ILE A 6 7.29 1.01 14.50
C ILE A 6 7.37 1.36 15.98
N GLU A 7 7.96 2.50 16.29
CA GLU A 7 7.95 3.07 17.62
C GLU A 7 6.71 3.95 17.78
N ILE A 8 5.97 3.74 18.87
CA ILE A 8 4.81 4.52 19.27
C ILE A 8 4.93 4.84 20.76
N SER A 9 4.27 5.90 21.21
CA SER A 9 4.25 6.22 22.64
C SER A 9 3.44 5.19 23.43
N ASP A 10 3.72 5.08 24.74
CA ASP A 10 2.98 4.17 25.63
C ASP A 10 1.50 4.55 25.72
N GLU A 11 1.19 5.84 25.61
CA GLU A 11 -0.17 6.38 25.62
C GLU A 11 -0.96 5.92 24.39
N GLU A 12 -0.36 6.05 23.20
CA GLU A 12 -0.96 5.59 21.94
C GLU A 12 -1.15 4.07 21.94
N ARG A 13 -0.17 3.33 22.45
CA ARG A 13 -0.27 1.88 22.62
C ARG A 13 -1.43 1.50 23.52
N ALA A 14 -1.63 2.20 24.64
CA ALA A 14 -2.75 1.93 25.55
C ALA A 14 -4.11 2.16 24.86
N ILE A 15 -4.24 3.22 24.06
CA ILE A 15 -5.45 3.51 23.28
C ILE A 15 -5.72 2.39 22.26
N LEU A 16 -4.69 1.95 21.53
CA LEU A 16 -4.84 0.89 20.52
C LEU A 16 -5.24 -0.45 21.15
N VAL A 17 -4.64 -0.82 22.28
CA VAL A 17 -4.98 -2.05 23.01
C VAL A 17 -6.42 -1.99 23.53
N SER A 18 -6.85 -0.85 24.06
CA SER A 18 -8.23 -0.65 24.52
C SER A 18 -9.22 -0.81 23.37
N ARG A 19 -8.96 -0.19 22.21
CA ARG A 19 -9.79 -0.32 21.02
C ARG A 19 -9.84 -1.75 20.47
N ALA A 20 -8.71 -2.47 20.49
CA ALA A 20 -8.66 -3.88 20.09
C ALA A 20 -9.56 -4.75 20.98
N LYS A 21 -9.52 -4.54 22.31
CA LYS A 21 -10.41 -5.22 23.27
C LYS A 21 -11.88 -4.92 23.02
N GLN A 22 -12.23 -3.64 22.80
CA GLN A 22 -13.63 -3.24 22.52
C GLN A 22 -14.15 -3.87 21.22
N ALA A 23 -13.28 -4.02 20.22
CA ALA A 23 -13.63 -4.65 18.94
C ALA A 23 -13.64 -6.19 18.98
N GLY A 24 -13.24 -6.82 20.10
CA GLY A 24 -13.10 -8.27 20.20
C GLY A 24 -12.04 -8.86 19.26
N LYS A 25 -11.02 -8.08 18.89
CA LYS A 25 -9.98 -8.46 17.92
C LYS A 25 -8.61 -8.45 18.56
N SER A 26 -7.68 -9.19 17.96
CA SER A 26 -6.27 -9.01 18.27
C SER A 26 -5.79 -7.62 17.82
N LEU A 27 -4.76 -7.10 18.48
CA LEU A 27 -4.16 -5.81 18.12
C LEU A 27 -3.68 -5.82 16.65
N GLU A 28 -3.12 -6.94 16.20
CA GLU A 28 -2.65 -7.12 14.82
C GLU A 28 -3.80 -7.03 13.81
N GLU A 29 -4.93 -7.70 14.06
CA GLU A 29 -6.10 -7.64 13.18
C GLU A 29 -6.71 -6.24 13.13
N LEU A 30 -6.78 -5.56 14.28
CA LEU A 30 -7.21 -4.17 14.34
C LEU A 30 -6.31 -3.30 13.45
N LEU A 31 -4.99 -3.37 13.64
CA LEU A 31 -4.03 -2.58 12.86
C LEU A 31 -4.11 -2.89 11.36
N ARG A 32 -4.16 -4.17 10.97
CA ARG A 32 -4.34 -4.56 9.57
C ARG A 32 -5.63 -3.97 8.99
N SER A 33 -6.72 -4.01 9.73
CA SER A 33 -8.01 -3.46 9.27
C SER A 33 -7.97 -1.94 9.10
N LEU A 34 -7.33 -1.23 10.03
CA LEU A 34 -7.18 0.22 9.98
C LEU A 34 -6.27 0.65 8.83
N ILE A 35 -5.12 -0.01 8.67
CA ILE A 35 -4.18 0.25 7.56
C ILE A 35 -4.88 -0.02 6.23
N ARG A 36 -5.58 -1.16 6.09
CA ARG A 36 -6.33 -1.46 4.87
C ARG A 36 -7.41 -0.42 4.60
N SER A 37 -8.18 -0.03 5.62
CA SER A 37 -9.20 1.01 5.49
C SER A 37 -8.58 2.33 5.04
N TYR A 38 -7.47 2.75 5.65
CA TYR A 38 -6.75 3.97 5.30
C TYR A 38 -6.28 3.95 3.84
N LEU A 39 -5.57 2.88 3.44
CA LEU A 39 -5.09 2.70 2.07
C LEU A 39 -6.23 2.62 1.05
N SER A 40 -7.36 2.00 1.40
CA SER A 40 -8.54 1.95 0.53
C SER A 40 -9.33 3.26 0.49
N SER A 41 -9.20 4.09 1.53
CA SER A 41 -9.87 5.38 1.64
C SER A 41 -9.08 6.52 1.00
N ALA A 42 -7.77 6.31 0.77
CA ALA A 42 -6.99 7.14 -0.11
C ALA A 42 -7.62 7.03 -1.50
N LYS A 43 -8.37 8.06 -1.90
CA LYS A 43 -8.81 8.22 -3.28
C LYS A 43 -7.58 8.02 -4.15
N VAL A 44 -7.59 7.01 -5.01
CA VAL A 44 -6.60 6.88 -6.08
C VAL A 44 -6.58 8.23 -6.77
N ASN A 45 -5.49 8.99 -6.63
CA ASN A 45 -5.37 10.27 -7.29
C ASN A 45 -5.00 9.96 -8.74
N PRO A 46 -5.90 10.15 -9.72
CA PRO A 46 -5.61 9.82 -11.11
C PRO A 46 -4.48 10.68 -11.69
N ASN A 47 -4.09 11.75 -10.98
CA ASN A 47 -2.96 12.62 -11.33
C ASN A 47 -1.65 12.22 -10.62
N GLU A 48 -1.59 11.09 -9.91
CA GLU A 48 -0.32 10.53 -9.45
C GLU A 48 0.54 10.16 -10.67
N SER A 49 1.84 10.49 -10.63
CA SER A 49 2.78 10.23 -11.74
C SER A 49 2.79 8.78 -12.24
N PHE A 50 2.35 7.82 -11.41
CA PHE A 50 2.18 6.42 -11.79
C PHE A 50 1.12 6.22 -12.88
N PHE A 51 0.04 7.01 -12.87
CA PHE A 51 -1.06 6.93 -13.84
C PHE A 51 -0.83 7.81 -15.08
N ASP A 52 0.18 8.68 -15.06
CA ASP A 52 0.53 9.57 -16.17
C ASP A 52 1.46 8.90 -17.21
N LEU A 53 1.59 7.57 -17.15
CA LEU A 53 2.27 6.77 -18.16
C LEU A 53 1.42 6.77 -19.44
N LYS A 54 1.66 7.75 -20.31
CA LYS A 54 1.12 7.74 -21.67
C LYS A 54 1.76 6.59 -22.46
N PHE A 55 0.96 5.56 -22.71
CA PHE A 55 1.35 4.44 -23.56
C PHE A 55 1.37 4.89 -25.03
N GLU A 56 2.54 5.30 -25.52
CA GLU A 56 2.77 5.42 -26.97
C GLU A 56 3.06 4.02 -27.53
N GLY A 57 1.99 3.29 -27.89
CA GLY A 57 2.11 1.98 -28.54
C GLY A 57 1.00 1.77 -29.56
N LYS A 58 1.31 1.18 -30.71
CA LYS A 58 0.28 0.85 -31.71
C LYS A 58 -0.53 -0.35 -31.23
N LYS A 59 -1.85 -0.34 -31.50
CA LYS A 59 -2.77 -1.43 -31.16
C LYS A 59 -2.24 -2.76 -31.73
N GLY A 60 -1.78 -3.66 -30.85
CA GLY A 60 -1.25 -4.98 -31.22
C GLY A 60 0.26 -5.16 -31.05
N GLU A 61 1.02 -4.13 -30.69
CA GLU A 61 2.39 -4.32 -30.20
C GLU A 61 2.39 -4.93 -28.80
N ARG A 62 3.21 -5.98 -28.59
CA ARG A 62 3.52 -6.45 -27.24
C ARG A 62 4.07 -5.26 -26.47
N GLY A 63 3.38 -4.91 -25.37
CA GLY A 63 3.67 -3.73 -24.57
C GLY A 63 5.15 -3.63 -24.27
N SER A 64 5.79 -2.67 -24.95
CA SER A 64 7.00 -1.95 -24.59
C SER A 64 8.03 -2.74 -23.78
N VAL A 65 9.20 -2.99 -24.38
CA VAL A 65 10.43 -3.44 -23.68
C VAL A 65 10.74 -2.57 -22.44
N ASN A 66 10.25 -1.32 -22.39
CA ASN A 66 10.43 -0.43 -21.24
C ASN A 66 9.47 -0.71 -20.08
N HIS A 67 8.42 -1.52 -20.28
CA HIS A 67 7.45 -1.87 -19.24
C HIS A 67 8.06 -2.84 -18.23
N ASP A 68 8.79 -3.84 -18.72
CA ASP A 68 9.51 -4.76 -17.86
C ASP A 68 10.63 -4.05 -17.10
N THR A 69 11.35 -3.13 -17.75
CA THR A 69 12.39 -2.31 -17.09
C THR A 69 11.82 -1.36 -16.03
N ALA A 70 10.65 -0.75 -16.27
CA ALA A 70 10.00 0.14 -15.32
C ALA A 70 9.40 -0.59 -14.11
N LEU A 71 8.91 -1.82 -14.30
CA LEU A 71 8.28 -2.61 -13.24
C LEU A 71 9.27 -3.49 -12.46
N TYR A 72 10.30 -4.02 -13.13
CA TYR A 72 11.21 -5.02 -12.55
C TYR A 72 12.67 -4.54 -12.46
N GLY A 73 12.99 -3.36 -13.01
CA GLY A 73 14.35 -2.86 -13.13
C GLY A 73 15.10 -3.47 -14.34
N ALA A 74 16.25 -2.91 -14.68
CA ALA A 74 17.10 -3.48 -15.73
C ALA A 74 17.60 -4.87 -15.27
N HIS A 75 17.28 -5.90 -16.04
CA HIS A 75 17.99 -7.17 -15.95
C HIS A 75 19.25 -7.05 -16.81
N ASP A 76 20.41 -7.18 -16.18
CA ASP A 76 21.73 -7.27 -16.87
C ASP A 76 21.72 -8.32 -18.00
#